data_AF-A0A0J7JXW9-F1
#
_entry.id   AF-A0A0J7JXW9-F1
#
_cell.length_a   1.000
_cell.length_b   1.000
_cell.length_c   1.000
_cell.angle_alpha   90.00
_cell.angle_beta   90.00
_cell.angle_gamma   90.00
#
_symmetry.space_group_name_H-M   'P 1'
#
loop_
_entity.id
_entity.type
_entity.pdbx_description
1 polymer ?
#
loop_
_entity_poly.entity_id
_entity_poly.type
_entity_poly.pdbx_seq_one_letter_code
_entity_poly.pdbx_strand_id
1 'polypeptide(L)'
;MELVETLSFATEVRSALEKLKEKDVRILLGNFNEAWARRVFCEAYRFGLYGRKYQWVIIGTYTREWWLRPDGGCDPAELSEALHGVILTDLLPLTTEEQHTTSGIRHYRNMSL
;
A
#
# COMPACT_ATOMS: atom_id res chain seq x y z
N MET A 1 4.12 -15.60 15.56
CA MET A 1 3.25 -14.60 14.94
C MET A 1 1.93 -15.29 14.66
N GLU A 2 0.84 -14.80 15.24
CA GLU A 2 -0.49 -15.39 15.09
C GLU A 2 -1.40 -14.41 14.35
N LEU A 3 -2.32 -14.94 13.55
CA LEU A 3 -3.31 -14.16 12.83
C LEU A 3 -4.44 -13.76 13.78
N VAL A 4 -4.61 -12.45 14.00
CA VAL A 4 -5.67 -11.93 14.88
C VAL A 4 -7.02 -11.83 14.17
N GLU A 5 -7.01 -11.47 12.89
CA GLU A 5 -8.23 -11.23 12.12
C GLU A 5 -7.96 -11.30 10.61
N THR A 6 -8.93 -11.82 9.85
CA THR A 6 -8.96 -11.74 8.37
C THR A 6 -10.28 -11.14 7.93
N LEU A 7 -10.22 -10.05 7.16
CA LEU A 7 -11.39 -9.35 6.67
C LEU A 7 -11.33 -9.23 5.14
N SER A 8 -12.50 -9.36 4.51
CA SER A 8 -12.70 -9.14 3.09
C SER A 8 -13.87 -8.18 2.91
N PHE A 9 -13.81 -7.33 1.89
CA PHE A 9 -14.85 -6.37 1.56
C PHE A 9 -15.02 -6.27 0.04
N ALA A 10 -16.26 -5.98 -0.39
CA ALA A 10 -16.60 -5.79 -1.81
C ALA A 10 -17.11 -4.37 -2.11
N THR A 11 -17.74 -3.72 -1.14
CA THR A 11 -18.41 -2.42 -1.32
C THR A 11 -18.10 -1.42 -0.23
N GLU A 12 -17.92 -1.88 1.01
CA GLU A 12 -17.70 -1.02 2.18
C GLU A 12 -16.45 -1.44 2.98
N VAL A 13 -15.57 -0.47 3.26
CA VAL A 13 -14.32 -0.67 4.02
C VAL A 13 -14.46 -0.29 5.50
N ARG A 14 -15.41 0.60 5.79
CA ARG A 14 -15.55 1.27 7.09
C ARG A 14 -15.68 0.30 8.26
N SER A 15 -16.63 -0.64 8.16
CA SER A 15 -16.88 -1.66 9.18
C SER A 15 -15.70 -2.62 9.38
N ALA A 16 -14.89 -2.84 8.34
CA ALA A 16 -13.68 -3.65 8.45
C ALA A 16 -12.59 -2.94 9.26
N LEU A 17 -12.33 -1.66 8.97
CA LEU A 17 -11.33 -0.87 9.70
C LEU A 17 -11.73 -0.61 11.16
N GLU A 18 -13.02 -0.42 11.42
CA GLU A 18 -13.55 -0.29 12.78
C GLU A 18 -13.26 -1.54 13.62
N LYS A 19 -13.53 -2.74 13.08
CA LYS A 19 -13.19 -4.01 13.75
C LYS A 19 -11.70 -4.17 14.03
N LEU A 20 -10.84 -3.77 13.09
CA LEU A 20 -9.38 -3.81 13.28
C LEU A 20 -8.94 -2.88 14.41
N LYS A 21 -9.55 -1.70 14.51
CA LYS A 21 -9.29 -0.73 15.58
C LYS A 21 -9.74 -1.26 16.93
N GLU A 22 -10.94 -1.84 17.02
CA GLU A 22 -11.48 -2.43 18.25
C GLU A 22 -10.61 -3.58 18.78
N LYS A 23 -10.02 -4.36 17.87
CA LYS A 23 -9.09 -5.46 18.20
C LYS A 23 -7.65 -5.00 18.51
N ASP A 24 -7.40 -3.69 18.54
CA ASP A 24 -6.08 -3.08 18.73
C ASP A 24 -5.00 -3.60 17.78
N VAL A 25 -5.36 -3.90 16.52
CA VAL A 25 -4.42 -4.40 15.52
C VAL A 25 -3.44 -3.29 15.14
N ARG A 26 -2.13 -3.59 15.18
CA ARG A 26 -1.05 -2.62 14.89
C ARG A 26 -0.32 -2.87 13.58
N ILE A 27 -0.40 -4.06 13.02
CA ILE A 27 0.23 -4.43 11.75
C ILE A 27 -0.86 -4.88 10.79
N LEU A 28 -0.98 -4.21 9.64
CA LEU A 28 -2.03 -4.41 8.67
C LEU A 28 -1.44 -4.84 7.34
N LEU A 29 -1.90 -5.98 6.83
CA LEU A 29 -1.53 -6.51 5.53
C LEU A 29 -2.68 -6.28 4.56
N GLY A 30 -2.47 -5.41 3.57
CA GLY A 30 -3.50 -5.01 2.62
C GLY A 30 -3.25 -5.60 1.23
N ASN A 31 -4.27 -6.21 0.64
CA ASN A 31 -4.24 -6.63 -0.75
C ASN A 31 -5.45 -6.06 -1.50
N PHE A 32 -5.22 -4.98 -2.24
CA PHE A 32 -6.26 -4.27 -2.98
C PHE A 32 -5.64 -3.55 -4.19
N ASN A 33 -6.46 -3.18 -5.17
CA ASN A 33 -5.99 -2.40 -6.32
C ASN A 33 -5.83 -0.91 -5.95
N GLU A 34 -5.29 -0.10 -6.88
CA GLU A 34 -5.03 1.34 -6.68
C GLU A 34 -6.29 2.13 -6.29
N ALA A 35 -7.45 1.81 -6.88
CA ALA A 35 -8.71 2.49 -6.57
C ALA A 35 -9.18 2.20 -5.14
N TRP A 36 -9.11 0.95 -4.72
CA TRP A 36 -9.42 0.56 -3.36
C TRP A 36 -8.38 1.06 -2.36
N ALA A 37 -7.10 1.11 -2.72
CA ALA A 37 -6.05 1.66 -1.88
C ALA A 37 -6.40 3.08 -1.41
N ARG A 38 -6.79 3.95 -2.35
CA ARG A 38 -7.17 5.32 -2.02
C ARG A 38 -8.33 5.38 -1.05
N ARG A 39 -9.39 4.59 -1.30
CA ARG A 39 -10.56 4.53 -0.41
C ARG A 39 -10.23 3.96 0.97
N VAL A 40 -9.40 2.93 1.04
CA VAL A 40 -8.99 2.28 2.29
C VAL A 40 -8.17 3.25 3.13
N PHE A 41 -7.16 3.89 2.56
CA PHE A 41 -6.33 4.84 3.29
C PHE A 41 -7.08 6.13 3.65
N CYS A 42 -8.08 6.51 2.84
CA CYS A 42 -9.00 7.58 3.20
C CYS A 42 -9.79 7.28 4.48
N GLU A 43 -10.34 6.08 4.60
CA GLU A 43 -11.02 5.66 5.82
C GLU A 43 -10.02 5.44 6.96
N ALA A 44 -8.82 4.92 6.69
CA ALA A 44 -7.78 4.78 7.70
C ALA A 44 -7.37 6.13 8.31
N TYR A 45 -7.30 7.20 7.51
CA TYR A 45 -7.12 8.56 7.99
C TYR A 45 -8.23 8.96 8.96
N ARG A 46 -9.50 8.77 8.57
CA ARG A 46 -10.68 9.10 9.39
C ARG A 46 -10.73 8.33 10.71
N PHE A 47 -10.30 7.07 10.72
CA PHE A 47 -10.23 6.25 11.93
C PHE A 47 -8.96 6.44 12.76
N GLY A 48 -7.96 7.17 12.26
CA GLY A 48 -6.67 7.32 12.92
C GLY A 48 -5.82 6.04 12.92
N LEU A 49 -5.97 5.20 11.90
CA LEU A 49 -5.21 3.96 11.70
C LEU A 49 -3.92 4.21 10.89
N TYR A 50 -3.18 5.25 11.24
CA TYR A 50 -1.93 5.65 10.59
C TYR A 50 -0.94 6.24 11.61
N GLY A 51 0.28 6.54 11.15
CA GLY A 51 1.34 7.10 11.99
C GLY A 51 2.02 6.06 12.87
N ARG A 52 2.79 6.51 13.87
CA ARG A 52 3.77 5.69 14.61
C ARG A 52 3.23 4.43 15.31
N LYS A 53 1.92 4.32 15.51
CA LYS A 53 1.28 3.17 16.17
C LYS A 53 0.86 2.06 15.20
N TYR A 54 0.88 2.33 13.90
CA TYR A 54 0.34 1.41 12.88
C TYR A 54 1.33 1.22 11.74
N GLN A 55 1.58 -0.03 11.37
CA GLN A 55 2.39 -0.38 10.20
C GLN A 55 1.50 -1.03 9.14
N TRP A 56 1.51 -0.46 7.95
CA TRP A 56 0.86 -1.04 6.78
C TRP A 56 1.89 -1.67 5.86
N VAL A 57 1.55 -2.84 5.32
CA VAL A 57 2.27 -3.49 4.24
C VAL A 57 1.26 -3.80 3.14
N ILE A 58 1.47 -3.26 1.95
CA ILE A 58 0.56 -3.41 0.82
C ILE A 58 1.32 -3.69 -0.47
N ILE A 59 0.62 -4.14 -1.50
CA ILE A 59 1.19 -4.26 -2.84
C ILE A 59 1.48 -2.87 -3.44
N GLY A 60 2.63 -2.75 -4.11
CA GLY A 60 3.20 -1.50 -4.61
C GLY A 60 3.12 -1.31 -6.12
N THR A 61 2.48 -2.23 -6.86
CA THR A 61 2.36 -2.21 -8.32
C THR A 61 1.38 -1.13 -8.84
N TYR A 62 1.35 0.04 -8.20
CA TYR A 62 0.46 1.15 -8.52
C TYR A 62 1.17 2.19 -9.40
N THR A 63 0.39 3.06 -10.04
CA THR A 63 0.96 4.14 -10.85
C THR A 63 1.68 5.17 -9.97
N ARG A 64 2.66 5.87 -10.53
CA ARG A 64 3.39 6.93 -9.82
C ARG A 64 2.41 8.00 -9.31
N GLU A 65 2.57 8.43 -8.07
CA GLU A 65 1.74 9.47 -7.43
C GLU A 65 0.23 9.15 -7.43
N TRP A 66 -0.13 7.87 -7.41
CA TRP A 66 -1.53 7.42 -7.43
C TRP A 66 -2.43 8.08 -6.37
N TRP A 67 -1.88 8.44 -5.22
CA TRP A 67 -2.58 9.09 -4.11
C TRP A 67 -2.96 10.56 -4.38
N LEU A 68 -2.40 11.20 -5.41
CA LEU A 68 -2.77 12.58 -5.77
C LEU A 68 -4.05 12.65 -6.63
N ARG A 69 -4.62 11.51 -7.01
CA ARG A 69 -5.79 11.44 -7.88
C ARG A 69 -7.11 11.66 -7.12
N PRO A 70 -8.13 12.31 -7.73
CA PRO A 70 -9.30 12.86 -7.03
C PRO A 70 -10.39 11.84 -6.61
N ASP A 71 -10.19 10.55 -6.78
CA ASP A 71 -11.19 9.48 -6.60
C ASP A 71 -11.02 8.65 -5.31
N GLY A 72 -10.22 9.15 -4.36
CA GLY A 72 -10.03 8.54 -3.03
C GLY A 72 -11.09 8.85 -1.98
N GLY A 73 -11.89 9.90 -2.19
CA GLY A 73 -12.92 10.34 -1.23
C GLY A 73 -12.45 11.26 -0.10
N CYS A 74 -11.19 11.71 -0.14
CA CYS A 74 -10.55 12.70 0.74
C CYS A 74 -9.55 13.54 -0.04
N ASP A 75 -9.04 14.58 0.63
CA ASP A 75 -8.00 15.44 0.07
C ASP A 75 -6.67 14.69 -0.10
N PRO A 76 -5.90 14.95 -1.18
CA PRO A 76 -4.58 14.34 -1.38
C PRO A 76 -3.60 14.52 -0.20
N ALA A 77 -3.71 15.61 0.57
CA ALA A 77 -2.88 15.82 1.75
C ALA A 77 -3.25 14.85 2.89
N GLU A 78 -4.54 14.59 3.11
CA GLU A 78 -5.02 13.61 4.09
C GLU A 78 -4.54 12.20 3.73
N LEU A 79 -4.62 11.87 2.44
CA LEU A 79 -4.15 10.58 1.95
C LEU A 79 -2.62 10.44 2.08
N SER A 80 -1.87 11.51 1.79
CA SER A 80 -0.41 11.53 1.95
C SER A 80 0.02 11.33 3.40
N GLU A 81 -0.71 11.92 4.35
CA GLU A 81 -0.48 11.74 5.78
C GLU A 81 -0.74 10.29 6.21
N ALA A 82 -1.86 9.69 5.76
CA ALA A 82 -2.18 8.29 6.06
C ALA A 82 -1.19 7.29 5.44
N LEU A 83 -0.61 7.64 4.29
CA LEU A 83 0.38 6.83 3.58
C LEU A 83 1.80 6.97 4.14
N HIS A 84 2.04 7.92 5.04
CA HIS A 84 3.37 8.13 5.59
C HIS A 84 3.86 6.89 6.36
N GLY A 85 4.97 6.30 5.92
CA GLY A 85 5.57 5.10 6.53
C GLY A 85 4.98 3.77 6.08
N VAL A 86 4.08 3.74 5.09
CA VAL A 86 3.57 2.50 4.49
C VAL A 86 4.71 1.78 3.76
N ILE A 87 4.80 0.46 3.94
CA ILE A 87 5.72 -0.40 3.17
C ILE A 87 4.98 -0.91 1.94
N LEU A 88 5.49 -0.56 0.76
CA LEU A 88 5.03 -1.07 -0.52
C LEU A 88 5.89 -2.27 -0.92
N THR A 89 5.26 -3.37 -1.32
CA THR A 89 5.94 -4.55 -1.84
C THR A 89 5.75 -4.62 -3.36
N ASP A 90 6.85 -4.71 -4.09
CA ASP A 90 6.82 -4.80 -5.55
C ASP A 90 7.75 -5.90 -6.04
N LEU A 91 7.51 -6.35 -7.27
CA LEU A 91 8.41 -7.23 -7.98
C LEU A 91 9.47 -6.39 -8.68
N LEU A 92 10.73 -6.76 -8.49
CA LEU A 92 11.81 -6.19 -9.28
C LEU A 92 11.66 -6.69 -10.74
N PRO A 93 11.32 -5.81 -11.71
CA PRO A 93 11.02 -6.28 -13.06
C PRO A 93 12.27 -6.76 -13.80
N LEU A 94 13.45 -6.24 -13.45
CA LEU A 94 14.72 -6.56 -14.08
C LEU A 94 15.83 -6.63 -13.03
N THR A 95 16.73 -7.60 -13.16
CA THR A 95 17.86 -7.77 -12.23
C THR A 95 18.70 -6.50 -12.14
N THR A 96 19.15 -6.18 -10.93
CA THR A 96 20.13 -5.11 -10.68
C THR A 96 21.57 -5.59 -10.85
N GLU A 97 21.78 -6.89 -11.09
CA GLU A 97 23.10 -7.47 -11.30
C GLU A 97 23.66 -7.10 -12.68
N GLU A 98 24.92 -6.67 -12.70
CA GLU A 98 25.63 -6.33 -13.93
C GLU A 98 26.36 -7.54 -14.53
N GLN A 99 25.69 -8.69 -14.59
CA GLN A 99 26.23 -9.92 -15.16
C GLN A 99 25.73 -10.14 -16.58
N HIS A 100 26.56 -10.79 -17.41
CA HIS A 100 26.11 -11.25 -18.71
C HIS A 100 25.09 -12.37 -18.50
N THR A 101 23.90 -12.19 -19.07
CA THR A 101 22.91 -13.27 -19.19
C THR A 101 23.44 -14.37 -20.12
N THR A 102 22.75 -15.50 -20.19
CA THR A 102 23.08 -16.60 -21.12
C THR A 102 23.12 -16.16 -22.58
N SER A 103 22.38 -15.10 -22.94
CA SER A 103 22.40 -14.48 -24.27
C SER A 103 23.60 -13.56 -24.52
N GLY A 104 24.51 -13.40 -23.55
CA GLY A 104 25.67 -12.51 -23.63
C GLY A 104 25.33 -11.02 -23.47
N ILE A 105 24.07 -10.67 -23.18
CA ILE A 105 23.60 -9.30 -23.01
C ILE A 105 23.55 -8.95 -21.52
N ARG A 106 23.90 -7.72 -21.15
CA ARG A 106 23.67 -7.16 -19.81
C ARG A 106 22.44 -6.27 -19.80
N HIS A 107 21.78 -6.19 -18.65
CA HIS A 107 20.72 -5.22 -18.43
C HIS A 107 21.24 -3.79 -18.61
N TYR A 108 20.57 -2.99 -19.44
CA TYR A 108 20.90 -1.58 -19.63
C TYR A 108 20.34 -0.76 -18.47
N ARG A 109 21.21 -0.23 -17.60
CA ARG A 109 20.85 0.73 -16.54
C ARG A 109 20.46 2.06 -17.18
N ASN A 110 19.22 2.17 -17.65
CA ASN A 110 18.63 3.48 -17.96
C ASN A 110 17.15 3.47 -17.59
N MET A 111 16.88 3.33 -16.30
CA MET A 111 15.55 3.54 -15.74
C MET A 111 15.72 4.49 -14.56
N SER A 112 15.83 5.77 -14.89
CA SER A 112 15.67 6.86 -13.92
C SER A 112 14.22 6.81 -13.44
N LEU A 113 14.02 6.44 -12.17
CA LEU A 113 12.75 6.60 -11.47
C LEU A 113 12.38 8.08 -11.33
#